data_AF-A0A6A6I950-F1
#
_entry.id   AF-A0A6A6I950-F1
#
_cell.length_a   1.000
_cell.length_b   1.000
_cell.length_c   1.000
_cell.angle_alpha   90.00
_cell.angle_beta   90.00
_cell.angle_gamma   90.00
#
_symmetry.space_group_name_H-M   'P 1'
#
loop_
_entity.id
_entity.type
_entity.pdbx_description
1 polymer ?
#
loop_
_entity_poly.entity_id
_entity_poly.type
_entity_poly.pdbx_seq_one_letter_code
_entity_poly.pdbx_strand_id
1 'polypeptide(L)'
;MGATISKVLRSRRAPSRKDKVEHCTCCLCQLGKVPQPLFVPKSTSHVYTRLASLAPSKVTQPVITPFRFLDLPVEIRCLVYEELLVVGKVYFKDTDQEHSHTLRYREKAYYQKPFLKILQVCKLVHCEAEPIYLSKNLFVLPLHWHLQIPFRREGHTEPLCLETQQLFSDNGLKYLQSLSLAIDQKDLFLDPLNRWNCNTWLTRSYDSISHYRRHDIVHEDMLDQLSENDGVNYNWLQVMDTVGTLINNSRRDHPLNYVEIDYTNAFCPVGCCRPLELVDYAWIQHLKPTCIDIIGTWTEREERRILSHMAEDNDTEPEMLIARHGVQIREARDSVRWSRWKHEEPQRHGEVVGYH
;
A
#
# COMPACT_ATOMS: atom_id res chain seq x y z
N MET A 1 -46.27 2.66 6.21
CA MET A 1 -45.78 1.33 5.78
C MET A 1 -44.35 1.21 6.29
N GLY A 2 -44.16 0.52 7.41
CA GLY A 2 -42.88 0.46 8.12
C GLY A 2 -42.01 -0.67 7.57
N ALA A 3 -40.78 -0.34 7.16
CA ALA A 3 -39.76 -1.33 6.81
C ALA A 3 -38.85 -1.53 8.02
N THR A 4 -38.92 -2.73 8.59
CA THR A 4 -38.06 -3.20 9.67
C THR A 4 -36.67 -3.53 9.11
N ILE A 5 -35.67 -2.73 9.45
CA ILE A 5 -34.26 -3.03 9.14
C ILE A 5 -33.68 -3.84 10.31
N SER A 6 -33.35 -5.10 10.04
CA SER A 6 -32.70 -6.01 10.98
C SER A 6 -31.28 -5.52 11.31
N LYS A 7 -31.08 -5.05 12.55
CA LYS A 7 -29.75 -4.85 13.15
C LYS A 7 -29.15 -6.19 13.58
N VAL A 8 -28.07 -6.62 12.95
CA VAL A 8 -27.18 -7.65 13.49
C VAL A 8 -26.23 -6.97 14.47
N LEU A 9 -26.67 -6.81 15.73
CA LEU A 9 -25.81 -6.41 16.84
C LEU A 9 -25.03 -7.65 17.31
N ARG A 10 -23.75 -7.76 16.92
CA ARG A 10 -22.84 -8.74 17.49
C ARG A 10 -22.27 -8.21 18.81
N SER A 11 -22.82 -8.69 19.92
CA SER A 11 -22.20 -8.55 21.23
C SER A 11 -20.85 -9.29 21.26
N ARG A 12 -19.74 -8.57 21.31
CA ARG A 12 -18.41 -9.14 21.63
C ARG A 12 -17.94 -8.65 23.00
N ARG A 13 -17.67 -9.61 23.89
CA ARG A 13 -16.95 -9.41 25.15
C ARG A 13 -15.46 -9.27 24.86
N ALA A 14 -14.85 -8.18 25.32
CA ALA A 14 -13.40 -7.98 25.30
C ALA A 14 -12.71 -8.83 26.37
N PRO A 15 -11.59 -9.50 26.08
CA PRO A 15 -10.69 -10.01 27.11
C PRO A 15 -9.68 -8.94 27.51
N SER A 16 -9.63 -8.60 28.80
CA SER A 16 -8.56 -7.78 29.37
C SER A 16 -7.25 -8.58 29.37
N ARG A 17 -6.16 -7.99 28.89
CA ARG A 17 -4.81 -8.53 29.15
C ARG A 17 -3.93 -7.43 29.74
N LYS A 18 -3.56 -7.65 30.99
CA LYS A 18 -2.52 -6.95 31.74
C LYS A 18 -1.14 -7.46 31.32
N ASP A 19 -0.20 -6.52 31.23
CA ASP A 19 1.21 -6.55 31.62
C ASP A 19 2.05 -7.80 31.31
N LYS A 20 3.15 -7.60 30.56
CA LYS A 20 4.51 -7.74 31.10
C LYS A 20 5.55 -7.19 30.12
N VAL A 21 6.30 -6.21 30.63
CA VAL A 21 7.54 -5.67 30.06
C VAL A 21 8.68 -6.53 30.58
N GLU A 22 9.45 -7.16 29.71
CA GLU A 22 10.77 -7.70 30.07
C GLU A 22 11.83 -7.16 29.10
N HIS A 23 12.81 -6.51 29.72
CA HIS A 23 14.08 -6.06 29.17
C HIS A 23 14.87 -7.22 28.56
N CYS A 24 15.58 -6.98 27.45
CA CYS A 24 16.70 -7.83 27.07
C CYS A 24 17.88 -7.01 26.55
N THR A 25 18.99 -7.12 27.26
CA THR A 25 20.30 -6.52 27.01
C THR A 25 21.08 -7.32 25.96
N CYS A 26 21.63 -6.58 24.99
CA CYS A 26 22.96 -6.69 24.36
C CYS A 26 23.65 -8.06 24.24
N CYS A 27 24.00 -8.46 23.02
CA CYS A 27 25.26 -9.14 22.73
C CYS A 27 25.74 -8.88 21.28
N LEU A 28 27.03 -8.58 21.18
CA LEU A 28 27.83 -8.21 20.02
C LEU A 28 28.41 -9.45 19.29
N CYS A 29 28.81 -9.25 18.02
CA CYS A 29 29.82 -10.02 17.24
C CYS A 29 29.32 -11.41 16.71
N GLN A 30 29.63 -11.95 15.51
CA GLN A 30 30.72 -11.78 14.54
C GLN A 30 30.33 -12.16 13.09
N LEU A 31 31.15 -11.65 12.16
CA LEU A 31 31.25 -11.94 10.71
C LEU A 31 31.57 -13.42 10.40
N GLY A 32 31.03 -13.97 9.30
CA GLY A 32 31.44 -15.30 8.84
C GLY A 32 30.83 -15.83 7.53
N LYS A 33 31.45 -15.47 6.40
CA LYS A 33 31.80 -16.28 5.20
C LYS A 33 30.73 -17.10 4.45
N VAL A 34 30.62 -16.75 3.16
CA VAL A 34 30.01 -17.47 2.02
C VAL A 34 30.75 -18.79 1.71
N PRO A 35 30.04 -19.86 1.30
CA PRO A 35 30.62 -20.91 0.46
C PRO A 35 30.02 -20.95 -0.96
N GLN A 36 30.90 -21.04 -1.96
CA GLN A 36 30.58 -21.40 -3.35
C GLN A 36 30.36 -22.92 -3.50
N PRO A 37 29.69 -23.37 -4.59
CA PRO A 37 29.33 -24.77 -4.79
C PRO A 37 30.48 -25.61 -5.40
N LEU A 38 30.63 -26.83 -4.88
CA LEU A 38 31.57 -27.85 -5.35
C LEU A 38 30.95 -28.75 -6.43
N PHE A 39 31.58 -28.71 -7.60
CA PHE A 39 32.11 -29.82 -8.40
C PHE A 39 31.34 -31.16 -8.57
N VAL A 40 31.20 -31.52 -9.84
CA VAL A 40 30.70 -32.77 -10.45
C VAL A 40 31.63 -33.96 -10.22
N PRO A 41 31.12 -35.20 -10.20
CA PRO A 41 31.88 -36.33 -10.74
C PRO A 41 31.17 -37.05 -11.89
N LYS A 42 32.01 -37.40 -12.88
CA LYS A 42 31.73 -38.26 -14.02
C LYS A 42 31.79 -39.75 -13.65
N SER A 43 31.24 -40.53 -14.56
CA SER A 43 31.58 -41.93 -14.91
C SER A 43 30.69 -43.02 -14.34
N THR A 44 30.03 -43.73 -15.25
CA THR A 44 30.19 -45.18 -15.39
C THR A 44 29.88 -45.61 -16.82
N SER A 45 30.51 -46.73 -17.17
CA SER A 45 30.85 -47.20 -18.51
C SER A 45 29.89 -48.29 -18.99
N HIS A 46 29.82 -48.42 -20.32
CA HIS A 46 29.55 -49.60 -21.16
C HIS A 46 28.73 -50.78 -20.60
N VAL A 47 27.70 -51.18 -21.35
CA VAL A 47 27.65 -52.39 -22.21
C VAL A 47 26.17 -52.63 -22.53
N TYR A 48 25.76 -52.60 -23.80
CA TYR A 48 25.00 -53.72 -24.39
C TYR A 48 24.97 -53.63 -25.92
N THR A 49 25.07 -54.82 -26.48
CA THR A 49 25.37 -55.19 -27.86
C THR A 49 24.10 -55.31 -28.71
N ARG A 50 24.26 -54.93 -29.99
CA ARG A 50 23.48 -55.27 -31.19
C ARG A 50 22.24 -56.18 -31.02
N LEU A 51 21.07 -55.62 -31.34
CA LEU A 51 19.99 -56.26 -32.11
C LEU A 51 19.54 -55.21 -33.14
N ALA A 52 19.91 -55.39 -34.40
CA ALA A 52 19.11 -56.05 -35.43
C ALA A 52 18.18 -55.06 -36.14
N SER A 53 18.34 -55.03 -37.45
CA SER A 53 17.76 -54.15 -38.44
C SER A 53 16.24 -54.19 -38.47
N LEU A 54 15.62 -53.09 -38.08
CA LEU A 54 14.41 -52.57 -38.72
C LEU A 54 14.78 -51.15 -39.13
N ALA A 55 14.71 -50.85 -40.43
CA ALA A 55 14.96 -49.51 -40.92
C ALA A 55 14.09 -48.54 -40.10
N PRO A 56 14.66 -47.58 -39.36
CA PRO A 56 13.85 -46.57 -38.70
C PRO A 56 13.20 -45.79 -39.83
N SER A 57 11.90 -46.05 -40.07
CA SER A 57 11.05 -45.09 -40.76
C SER A 57 11.39 -43.75 -40.14
N LYS A 58 12.01 -42.87 -40.93
CA LYS A 58 12.36 -41.52 -40.49
C LYS A 58 11.06 -40.91 -39.99
N VAL A 59 10.83 -40.98 -38.68
CA VAL A 59 9.79 -40.22 -38.02
C VAL A 59 10.27 -38.80 -38.18
N THR A 60 9.82 -38.15 -39.24
CA THR A 60 10.05 -36.74 -39.49
C THR A 60 9.42 -36.04 -38.30
N GLN A 61 10.25 -35.72 -37.30
CA GLN A 61 9.76 -34.97 -36.16
C GLN A 61 9.14 -33.70 -36.74
N PRO A 62 7.89 -33.38 -36.36
CA PRO A 62 7.28 -32.14 -36.84
C PRO A 62 8.23 -31.01 -36.49
N VAL A 63 8.70 -30.29 -37.50
CA VAL A 63 9.53 -29.11 -37.29
C VAL A 63 8.62 -28.12 -36.57
N ILE A 64 8.79 -28.00 -35.26
CA ILE A 64 8.07 -27.01 -34.46
C ILE A 64 8.64 -25.67 -34.86
N THR A 65 8.00 -25.00 -35.81
CA THR A 65 8.32 -23.61 -36.12
C THR A 65 7.87 -22.77 -34.93
N PRO A 66 8.77 -21.99 -34.30
CA PRO A 66 8.37 -21.11 -33.22
C PRO A 66 7.36 -20.09 -33.76
N PHE A 67 6.21 -19.96 -33.12
CA PHE A 67 5.27 -18.89 -33.43
C PHE A 67 5.81 -17.58 -32.86
N ARG A 68 5.61 -16.46 -33.58
CA ARG A 68 6.00 -15.15 -33.07
C ARG A 68 4.88 -14.64 -32.19
N PHE A 69 5.24 -14.15 -31.00
CA PHE A 69 4.26 -13.64 -30.04
C PHE A 69 3.38 -12.52 -30.61
N LEU A 70 3.94 -11.63 -31.44
CA LEU A 70 3.19 -10.53 -32.05
C LEU A 70 2.27 -10.97 -33.21
N ASP A 71 2.39 -12.21 -33.68
CA ASP A 71 1.47 -12.77 -34.69
C ASP A 71 0.19 -13.32 -34.02
N LEU A 72 0.17 -13.43 -32.68
CA LEU A 72 -1.05 -13.78 -31.94
C LEU A 72 -2.08 -12.66 -32.03
N PRO A 73 -3.40 -12.95 -32.05
CA PRO A 73 -4.44 -11.94 -31.87
C PRO A 73 -4.25 -11.14 -30.57
N VAL A 74 -4.66 -9.87 -30.58
CA VAL A 74 -4.47 -8.96 -29.43
C VAL A 74 -5.15 -9.50 -28.16
N GLU A 75 -6.28 -10.18 -28.31
CA GLU A 75 -7.02 -10.78 -27.21
C GLU A 75 -6.18 -11.84 -26.49
N ILE A 76 -5.46 -12.67 -27.25
CA ILE A 76 -4.57 -13.69 -26.70
C ILE A 76 -3.35 -13.04 -26.04
N ARG A 77 -2.79 -11.98 -26.64
CA ARG A 77 -1.70 -11.22 -26.02
C ARG A 77 -2.13 -10.60 -24.69
N CYS A 78 -3.33 -10.03 -24.62
CA CYS A 78 -3.90 -9.48 -23.39
C CYS A 78 -4.05 -10.53 -22.28
N LEU A 79 -4.44 -11.76 -22.60
CA LEU A 79 -4.48 -12.86 -21.63
C LEU A 79 -3.07 -13.17 -21.08
N VAL A 80 -2.06 -13.18 -21.96
CA VAL A 80 -0.67 -13.38 -21.53
C VAL A 80 -0.18 -12.21 -20.66
N TYR A 81 -0.52 -10.97 -21.01
CA TYR A 81 -0.18 -9.81 -20.19
C TYR A 81 -0.84 -9.86 -18.81
N GLU A 82 -2.11 -10.26 -18.74
CA GLU A 82 -2.84 -10.41 -17.49
C GLU A 82 -2.16 -11.42 -16.56
N GLU A 83 -1.80 -12.59 -17.08
CA GLU A 83 -1.08 -13.62 -16.32
C GLU A 83 0.27 -13.12 -15.78
N LEU A 84 0.99 -12.31 -16.57
CA LEU A 84 2.33 -11.83 -16.20
C LEU A 84 2.33 -10.61 -15.26
N LEU A 85 1.29 -9.77 -15.32
CA LEU A 85 1.28 -8.45 -14.69
C LEU A 85 0.25 -8.31 -13.56
N VAL A 86 -0.78 -9.15 -13.49
CA VAL A 86 -1.82 -9.04 -12.48
C VAL A 86 -1.53 -9.96 -11.30
N VAL A 87 -1.00 -9.36 -10.24
CA VAL A 87 -0.56 -10.05 -9.01
C VAL A 87 -1.41 -9.71 -7.79
N GLY A 88 -2.52 -8.99 -8.00
CA GLY A 88 -3.43 -8.55 -6.94
C GLY A 88 -2.94 -7.32 -6.20
N LYS A 89 -1.88 -7.45 -5.37
CA LYS A 89 -1.27 -6.32 -4.64
C LYS A 89 0.15 -6.04 -5.14
N VAL A 90 0.38 -4.82 -5.59
CA VAL A 90 1.69 -4.32 -6.03
C VAL A 90 2.28 -3.46 -4.92
N TYR A 91 3.44 -3.88 -4.43
CA TYR A 91 4.22 -3.17 -3.42
C TYR A 91 5.45 -2.54 -4.09
N PHE A 92 5.72 -1.28 -3.79
CA PHE A 92 6.87 -0.56 -4.31
C PHE A 92 8.19 -1.12 -3.73
N LYS A 93 9.30 -0.81 -4.41
CA LYS A 93 10.64 -1.21 -3.96
C LYS A 93 11.00 -0.44 -2.68
N ASP A 94 11.88 -1.02 -1.86
CA ASP A 94 12.45 -0.40 -0.67
C ASP A 94 11.49 -0.18 0.51
N THR A 95 10.22 -0.62 0.38
CA THR A 95 9.24 -0.61 1.48
C THR A 95 9.39 -1.79 2.45
N ASP A 96 10.49 -2.55 2.41
CA ASP A 96 10.66 -3.76 3.22
C ASP A 96 10.96 -3.45 4.70
N GLN A 97 11.71 -2.36 4.97
CA GLN A 97 12.17 -2.02 6.32
C GLN A 97 11.13 -1.25 7.15
N GLU A 98 10.26 -0.49 6.49
CA GLU A 98 9.43 0.50 7.17
C GLU A 98 8.12 -0.06 7.75
N HIS A 99 7.73 -1.30 7.40
CA HIS A 99 6.32 -1.71 7.41
C HIS A 99 5.96 -3.05 8.04
N SER A 100 6.90 -3.74 8.71
CA SER A 100 6.65 -5.05 9.37
C SER A 100 5.44 -5.05 10.32
N HIS A 101 5.05 -3.88 10.85
CA HIS A 101 4.00 -3.77 11.86
C HIS A 101 2.62 -3.37 11.33
N THR A 102 2.47 -3.12 10.02
CA THR A 102 1.19 -2.69 9.44
C THR A 102 0.37 -3.88 8.91
N LEU A 103 -0.95 -3.82 9.03
CA LEU A 103 -1.84 -4.84 8.46
C LEU A 103 -1.71 -4.91 6.94
N ARG A 104 -1.52 -3.76 6.29
CA ARG A 104 -1.35 -3.63 4.84
C ARG A 104 -0.18 -4.44 4.26
N TYR A 105 0.89 -4.63 5.02
CA TYR A 105 2.10 -5.35 4.59
C TYR A 105 2.24 -6.77 5.13
N ARG A 106 1.37 -7.18 6.07
CA ARG A 106 1.40 -8.51 6.70
C ARG A 106 1.45 -9.66 5.68
N GLU A 107 0.76 -9.49 4.57
CA GLU A 107 0.63 -10.53 3.53
C GLU A 107 1.58 -10.32 2.34
N LYS A 108 2.47 -9.32 2.37
CA LYS A 108 3.32 -8.95 1.22
C LYS A 108 4.11 -10.14 0.65
N ALA A 109 4.58 -11.03 1.51
CA ALA A 109 5.36 -12.19 1.11
C ALA A 109 4.59 -13.19 0.22
N TYR A 110 3.26 -13.20 0.30
CA TYR A 110 2.38 -14.14 -0.40
C TYR A 110 1.89 -13.65 -1.77
N TYR A 111 2.20 -12.40 -2.14
CA TYR A 111 1.89 -11.85 -3.45
C TYR A 111 3.11 -11.91 -4.36
N GLN A 112 2.94 -12.37 -5.60
CA GLN A 112 4.00 -12.42 -6.59
C GLN A 112 4.50 -10.99 -6.94
N LYS A 113 5.71 -10.88 -7.50
CA LYS A 113 6.18 -9.65 -8.15
C LYS A 113 5.70 -9.65 -9.61
N PRO A 114 5.11 -8.56 -10.12
CA PRO A 114 4.69 -8.50 -11.52
C PRO A 114 5.93 -8.54 -12.44
N PHE A 115 5.81 -9.17 -13.61
CA PHE A 115 6.92 -9.31 -14.56
C PHE A 115 7.11 -8.04 -15.42
N LEU A 116 7.56 -6.95 -14.80
CA LEU A 116 7.62 -5.62 -15.44
C LEU A 116 8.55 -5.54 -16.67
N LYS A 117 9.47 -6.49 -16.86
CA LYS A 117 10.35 -6.54 -18.04
C LYS A 117 9.57 -6.62 -19.35
N ILE A 118 8.34 -7.15 -19.34
CA ILE A 118 7.50 -7.21 -20.54
C ILE A 118 7.16 -5.80 -21.06
N LEU A 119 7.01 -4.81 -20.17
CA LEU A 119 6.71 -3.43 -20.52
C LEU A 119 7.86 -2.72 -21.26
N GLN A 120 9.04 -3.32 -21.28
CA GLN A 120 10.25 -2.78 -21.92
C GLN A 120 10.55 -3.42 -23.28
N VAL A 121 9.75 -4.39 -23.74
CA VAL A 121 10.04 -5.14 -24.97
C VAL A 121 9.91 -4.28 -26.21
N CYS A 122 8.75 -3.67 -26.44
CA CYS A 122 8.52 -2.71 -27.52
C CYS A 122 7.31 -1.82 -27.24
N LYS A 123 7.14 -0.75 -28.02
CA LYS A 123 6.05 0.22 -27.85
C LYS A 123 4.66 -0.41 -27.90
N LEU A 124 4.43 -1.34 -28.85
CA LEU A 124 3.13 -2.00 -28.98
C LEU A 124 2.77 -2.80 -27.72
N VAL A 125 3.71 -3.62 -27.24
CA VAL A 125 3.54 -4.40 -26.01
C VAL A 125 3.27 -3.49 -24.81
N HIS A 126 4.02 -2.39 -24.69
CA HIS A 126 3.82 -1.41 -23.62
C HIS A 126 2.41 -0.82 -23.65
N CYS A 127 1.95 -0.33 -24.82
CA CYS A 127 0.62 0.25 -24.99
C CYS A 127 -0.53 -0.72 -24.69
N GLU A 128 -0.36 -2.01 -24.98
CA GLU A 128 -1.37 -3.04 -24.70
C GLU A 128 -1.35 -3.50 -23.23
N ALA A 129 -0.16 -3.66 -22.66
CA ALA A 129 0.02 -4.32 -21.35
C ALA A 129 -0.08 -3.35 -20.16
N GLU A 130 0.38 -2.10 -20.29
CA GLU A 130 0.38 -1.12 -19.21
C GLU A 130 -1.05 -0.82 -18.67
N PRO A 131 -2.09 -0.64 -19.50
CA PRO A 131 -3.45 -0.45 -19.01
C PRO A 131 -3.96 -1.63 -18.18
N ILE A 132 -3.61 -2.86 -18.56
CA ILE A 132 -3.99 -4.08 -17.83
C ILE A 132 -3.31 -4.10 -16.47
N TYR A 133 -2.01 -3.80 -16.44
CA TYR A 133 -1.23 -3.72 -15.20
C TYR A 133 -1.80 -2.68 -14.21
N LEU A 134 -2.11 -1.48 -14.70
CA LEU A 134 -2.56 -0.36 -13.86
C LEU A 134 -4.02 -0.50 -13.38
N SER A 135 -4.90 -1.04 -14.22
CA SER A 135 -6.34 -1.12 -13.90
C SER A 135 -6.71 -2.31 -13.04
N LYS A 136 -5.98 -3.43 -13.14
CA LYS A 136 -6.33 -4.69 -12.48
C LYS A 136 -5.57 -4.99 -11.19
N ASN A 137 -4.62 -4.16 -10.79
CA ASN A 137 -3.88 -4.33 -9.53
C ASN A 137 -4.24 -3.26 -8.50
N LEU A 138 -4.10 -3.60 -7.23
CA LEU A 138 -4.07 -2.66 -6.11
C LEU A 138 -2.62 -2.17 -5.88
N PHE A 139 -2.41 -0.86 -6.01
CA PHE A 139 -1.11 -0.25 -5.77
C PHE A 139 -0.99 0.20 -4.31
N VAL A 140 -0.09 -0.44 -3.56
CA VAL A 140 0.16 -0.16 -2.14
C VAL A 140 1.25 0.89 -2.02
N LEU A 141 0.86 2.16 -1.82
CA LEU A 141 1.78 3.29 -1.80
C LEU A 141 2.73 3.24 -0.59
N PRO A 142 4.04 3.54 -0.76
CA PRO A 142 4.96 3.64 0.37
C PRO A 142 4.56 4.77 1.32
N LEU A 143 5.14 4.83 2.52
CA LEU A 143 5.07 6.06 3.33
C LEU A 143 5.79 7.19 2.59
N HIS A 144 5.44 8.44 2.93
CA HIS A 144 6.00 9.65 2.34
C HIS A 144 5.81 9.78 0.82
N TRP A 145 4.99 8.93 0.22
CA TRP A 145 4.72 8.92 -1.22
C TRP A 145 4.23 10.28 -1.74
N HIS A 146 3.52 11.03 -0.90
CA HIS A 146 2.97 12.34 -1.20
C HIS A 146 4.07 13.39 -1.45
N LEU A 147 5.26 13.22 -0.86
CA LEU A 147 6.43 14.09 -1.06
C LEU A 147 7.06 13.93 -2.45
N GLN A 148 6.76 12.84 -3.16
CA GLN A 148 7.37 12.52 -4.46
C GLN A 148 6.62 13.12 -5.65
N ILE A 149 5.61 13.95 -5.42
CA ILE A 149 4.73 14.52 -6.45
C ILE A 149 4.25 13.42 -7.43
N PRO A 150 3.57 12.39 -6.90
CA PRO A 150 3.28 11.12 -7.56
C PRO A 150 2.49 11.25 -8.86
N PHE A 151 1.80 12.38 -9.04
CA PHE A 151 0.81 12.59 -10.09
C PHE A 151 1.08 13.79 -11.00
N ARG A 152 2.33 14.29 -11.06
CA ARG A 152 2.68 15.46 -11.87
C ARG A 152 2.55 15.15 -13.37
N ARG A 153 1.83 16.00 -14.12
CA ARG A 153 1.82 15.96 -15.60
C ARG A 153 3.06 16.63 -16.19
N GLU A 154 3.57 16.07 -17.28
CA GLU A 154 4.60 16.71 -18.12
C GLU A 154 4.03 18.02 -18.70
N GLY A 155 4.53 19.16 -18.22
CA GLY A 155 4.04 20.48 -18.65
C GLY A 155 4.55 21.65 -17.80
N HIS A 156 5.02 21.37 -16.58
CA HIS A 156 5.74 22.36 -15.78
C HIS A 156 7.21 22.37 -16.19
N THR A 157 7.66 23.50 -16.75
CA THR A 157 9.02 23.73 -17.28
C THR A 157 10.12 23.81 -16.22
N GLU A 158 9.82 23.52 -14.96
CA GLU A 158 10.83 23.53 -13.91
C GLU A 158 11.74 22.31 -14.04
N PRO A 159 13.06 22.50 -13.95
CA PRO A 159 14.01 21.40 -14.03
C PRO A 159 13.70 20.37 -12.94
N LEU A 160 13.54 19.11 -13.36
CA LEU A 160 13.32 17.98 -12.46
C LEU A 160 14.49 17.93 -11.47
N CYS A 161 14.21 18.11 -10.18
CA CYS A 161 15.15 17.69 -9.16
C CYS A 161 15.24 16.16 -9.24
N LEU A 162 16.45 15.60 -9.21
CA LEU A 162 16.67 14.13 -9.24
C LEU A 162 15.94 13.40 -8.10
N GLU A 163 15.52 14.15 -7.07
CA GLU A 163 14.80 13.65 -5.89
C GLU A 163 13.28 13.51 -6.11
N THR A 164 12.69 14.16 -7.12
CA THR A 164 11.25 14.07 -7.41
C THR A 164 10.97 13.04 -8.51
N GLN A 165 11.18 11.76 -8.20
CA GLN A 165 10.76 10.68 -9.10
C GLN A 165 9.23 10.52 -9.03
N GLN A 166 8.56 10.67 -10.17
CA GLN A 166 7.14 10.38 -10.28
C GLN A 166 6.87 8.90 -10.00
N LEU A 167 5.88 8.62 -9.16
CA LEU A 167 5.46 7.25 -8.87
C LEU A 167 4.65 6.64 -10.02
N PHE A 168 3.94 7.47 -10.80
CA PHE A 168 3.09 7.05 -11.89
C PHE A 168 3.39 7.82 -13.17
N SER A 169 3.36 7.12 -14.31
CA SER A 169 3.37 7.73 -15.64
C SER A 169 2.05 8.48 -15.92
N ASP A 170 1.99 9.25 -17.01
CA ASP A 170 0.73 9.81 -17.51
C ASP A 170 -0.34 8.73 -17.77
N ASN A 171 0.09 7.53 -18.20
CA ASN A 171 -0.79 6.38 -18.34
C ASN A 171 -1.22 5.83 -16.97
N GLY A 172 -0.33 5.86 -15.98
CA GLY A 172 -0.66 5.67 -14.56
C GLY A 172 -1.90 6.49 -14.16
N LEU A 173 -1.88 7.79 -14.41
CA LEU A 173 -2.98 8.70 -14.08
C LEU A 173 -4.28 8.40 -14.83
N LYS A 174 -4.17 7.79 -16.01
CA LYS A 174 -5.31 7.42 -16.85
C LYS A 174 -5.92 6.07 -16.47
N TYR A 175 -5.11 5.10 -16.05
CA TYR A 175 -5.56 3.71 -15.89
C TYR A 175 -5.53 3.20 -14.46
N LEU A 176 -4.98 3.96 -13.51
CA LEU A 176 -4.98 3.61 -12.09
C LEU A 176 -6.41 3.59 -11.54
N GLN A 177 -6.86 2.41 -11.12
CA GLN A 177 -8.23 2.22 -10.60
C GLN A 177 -8.28 1.81 -9.13
N SER A 178 -7.17 1.32 -8.56
CA SER A 178 -7.16 0.80 -7.20
C SER A 178 -5.91 1.26 -6.44
N LEU A 179 -6.12 1.95 -5.32
CA LEU A 179 -5.07 2.50 -4.49
C LEU A 179 -5.17 1.98 -3.05
N SER A 180 -4.03 1.75 -2.41
CA SER A 180 -3.95 1.46 -0.98
C SER A 180 -2.94 2.40 -0.33
N LEU A 181 -3.39 3.20 0.63
CA LEU A 181 -2.59 4.21 1.33
C LEU A 181 -2.68 4.00 2.84
N ALA A 182 -1.77 4.61 3.59
CA ALA A 182 -1.77 4.58 5.04
C ALA A 182 -1.92 6.00 5.59
N ILE A 183 -2.57 6.08 6.74
CA ILE A 183 -2.50 7.20 7.65
C ILE A 183 -1.55 6.77 8.77
N ASP A 184 -0.31 7.24 8.69
CA ASP A 184 0.77 6.81 9.59
C ASP A 184 1.37 8.02 10.32
N GLN A 185 1.73 7.82 11.59
CA GLN A 185 2.46 8.81 12.39
C GLN A 185 3.76 9.23 11.72
N LYS A 186 4.42 8.35 10.97
CA LYS A 186 5.66 8.68 10.26
C LYS A 186 5.45 9.70 9.16
N ASP A 187 4.26 9.77 8.54
CA ASP A 187 3.95 10.80 7.54
C ASP A 187 3.79 12.20 8.18
N LEU A 188 3.75 12.29 9.51
CA LEU A 188 3.70 13.56 10.22
C LEU A 188 5.11 14.12 10.41
N PHE A 189 5.30 15.37 9.98
CA PHE A 189 6.51 16.13 10.26
C PHE A 189 6.12 17.49 10.81
N LEU A 190 6.56 17.74 12.04
CA LEU A 190 6.45 19.04 12.69
C LEU A 190 7.82 19.69 12.66
N ASP A 191 7.90 20.92 12.13
CA ASP A 191 9.17 21.64 12.08
C ASP A 191 9.70 21.87 13.50
N PRO A 192 10.86 21.28 13.86
CA PRO A 192 11.43 21.41 15.20
C PRO A 192 11.81 22.86 15.54
N LEU A 193 11.97 23.73 14.54
CA LEU A 193 12.27 25.14 14.74
C LEU A 193 11.05 25.97 15.14
N ASN A 194 9.84 25.47 14.89
CA ASN A 194 8.69 26.37 14.79
C ASN A 194 8.19 26.88 16.15
N ARG A 195 8.00 26.06 17.20
CA ARG A 195 7.40 26.59 18.46
C ARG A 195 7.81 25.94 19.79
N TRP A 196 8.58 24.87 19.81
CA TRP A 196 8.92 24.17 21.06
C TRP A 196 10.23 24.65 21.68
N ASN A 197 10.57 25.93 21.49
CA ASN A 197 11.66 26.52 22.25
C ASN A 197 11.18 26.77 23.68
N CYS A 198 12.11 26.80 24.63
CA CYS A 198 11.81 27.07 26.03
C CYS A 198 11.09 28.41 26.26
N ASN A 199 11.07 29.34 25.28
CA ASN A 199 10.51 30.68 25.46
C ASN A 199 8.98 30.71 25.56
N THR A 200 8.25 29.81 24.89
CA THR A 200 6.80 29.65 25.11
C THR A 200 6.51 29.23 26.56
N TRP A 201 7.42 28.47 27.16
CA TRP A 201 7.35 28.03 28.55
C TRP A 201 7.84 29.06 29.57
N LEU A 202 8.55 30.12 29.16
CA LEU A 202 9.03 31.16 30.09
C LEU A 202 7.90 32.07 30.61
N THR A 203 6.78 32.15 29.91
CA THR A 203 5.64 33.01 30.31
C THR A 203 4.81 32.42 31.45
N ARG A 204 4.94 31.11 31.70
CA ARG A 204 4.33 30.40 32.84
C ARG A 204 5.47 29.88 33.71
N SER A 205 5.31 29.79 35.04
CA SER A 205 6.32 29.12 35.85
C SER A 205 6.32 27.62 35.48
N TYR A 206 7.19 27.21 34.56
CA TYR A 206 7.32 25.83 34.08
C TYR A 206 7.36 24.86 35.27
N ASP A 207 8.14 25.22 36.31
CA ASP A 207 8.30 24.48 37.55
C ASP A 207 7.03 24.34 38.39
N SER A 208 6.07 25.25 38.23
CA SER A 208 4.77 25.17 38.92
C SER A 208 3.77 24.20 38.27
N ILE A 209 4.04 23.77 37.03
CA ILE A 209 3.13 22.91 36.26
C ILE A 209 3.56 21.45 36.46
N SER A 210 2.59 20.58 36.76
CA SER A 210 2.84 19.14 36.86
C SER A 210 3.30 18.56 35.52
N HIS A 211 4.10 17.49 35.56
CA HIS A 211 4.58 16.82 34.35
C HIS A 211 3.43 16.43 33.39
N TYR A 212 2.34 15.89 33.93
CA TYR A 212 1.15 15.54 33.15
C TYR A 212 0.57 16.75 32.41
N ARG A 213 0.44 17.89 33.10
CA ARG A 213 -0.11 19.10 32.48
C ARG A 213 0.83 19.69 31.44
N ARG A 214 2.15 19.56 31.59
CA ARG A 214 3.12 19.96 30.56
C ARG A 214 2.95 19.09 29.31
N HIS A 215 2.82 17.78 29.50
CA HIS A 215 2.56 16.84 28.40
C HIS A 215 1.27 17.20 27.66
N ASP A 216 0.17 17.44 28.37
CA ASP A 216 -1.10 17.85 27.75
C ASP A 216 -0.93 19.14 26.92
N ILE A 217 -0.23 20.15 27.45
CA ILE A 217 -0.01 21.40 26.72
C ILE A 217 0.79 21.17 25.43
N VAL A 218 1.87 20.38 25.49
CA VAL A 218 2.65 20.01 24.28
C VAL A 218 1.79 19.23 23.29
N HIS A 219 1.01 18.27 23.80
CA HIS A 219 0.17 17.42 22.99
C HIS A 219 -0.89 18.22 22.23
N GLU A 220 -1.64 19.08 22.92
CA GLU A 220 -2.65 19.93 22.26
C GLU A 220 -2.00 20.90 21.26
N ASP A 221 -0.87 21.52 21.61
CA ASP A 221 -0.13 22.39 20.67
C ASP A 221 0.34 21.66 19.41
N MET A 222 0.78 20.39 19.54
CA MET A 222 1.11 19.55 18.39
C MET A 222 -0.11 19.25 17.52
N LEU A 223 -1.26 18.97 18.12
CA LEU A 223 -2.50 18.70 17.37
C LEU A 223 -2.99 19.96 16.66
N ASP A 224 -2.94 21.12 17.33
CA ASP A 224 -3.30 22.40 16.74
C ASP A 224 -2.40 22.69 15.52
N GLN A 225 -1.07 22.49 15.63
CA GLN A 225 -0.15 22.65 14.51
C GLN A 225 -0.43 21.69 13.35
N LEU A 226 -0.81 20.44 13.64
CA LEU A 226 -1.18 19.48 12.60
C LEU A 226 -2.49 19.86 11.89
N SER A 227 -3.39 20.57 12.57
CA SER A 227 -4.63 21.09 11.99
C SER A 227 -4.41 22.35 11.14
N GLU A 228 -3.36 23.12 11.42
CA GLU A 228 -3.00 24.32 10.67
C GLU A 228 -2.32 23.95 9.33
N ASN A 229 -2.92 24.37 8.21
CA ASN A 229 -2.29 24.25 6.89
C ASN A 229 -1.34 25.44 6.63
N ASP A 230 -0.20 25.45 7.30
CA ASP A 230 0.79 26.54 7.22
C ASP A 230 1.84 26.35 6.10
N GLY A 231 1.79 25.22 5.39
CA GLY A 231 2.69 24.87 4.29
C GLY A 231 4.11 24.49 4.71
N VAL A 232 4.43 24.53 6.01
CA VAL A 232 5.74 24.14 6.56
C VAL A 232 5.68 22.75 7.19
N ASN A 233 4.56 22.43 7.84
CA ASN A 233 4.35 21.11 8.43
C ASN A 233 3.81 20.12 7.40
N TYR A 234 4.24 18.86 7.51
CA TYR A 234 3.62 17.76 6.77
C TYR A 234 2.62 17.06 7.67
N ASN A 235 1.36 17.02 7.24
CA ASN A 235 0.25 16.44 7.97
C ASN A 235 -0.56 15.50 7.07
N TRP A 236 -1.54 14.80 7.63
CA TRP A 236 -2.40 13.90 6.87
C TRP A 236 -3.29 14.62 5.85
N LEU A 237 -3.57 15.92 6.06
CA LEU A 237 -4.24 16.75 5.06
C LEU A 237 -3.43 16.77 3.75
N GLN A 238 -2.10 16.94 3.78
CA GLN A 238 -1.29 16.92 2.56
C GLN A 238 -1.27 15.55 1.86
N VAL A 239 -1.31 14.45 2.63
CA VAL A 239 -1.47 13.10 2.07
C VAL A 239 -2.78 13.04 1.27
N MET A 240 -3.87 13.54 1.84
CA MET A 240 -5.21 13.50 1.24
C MET A 240 -5.40 14.50 0.11
N ASP A 241 -4.85 15.70 0.22
CA ASP A 241 -4.77 16.69 -0.85
C ASP A 241 -4.04 16.12 -2.05
N THR A 242 -2.95 15.38 -1.82
CA THR A 242 -2.21 14.72 -2.90
C THR A 242 -3.07 13.65 -3.58
N VAL A 243 -3.87 12.89 -2.84
CA VAL A 243 -4.89 12.00 -3.45
C VAL A 243 -5.89 12.83 -4.26
N GLY A 244 -6.35 13.97 -3.74
CA GLY A 244 -7.18 14.91 -4.46
C GLY A 244 -6.54 15.41 -5.77
N THR A 245 -5.22 15.59 -5.83
CA THR A 245 -4.58 16.01 -7.10
C THR A 245 -4.75 15.00 -8.25
N LEU A 246 -5.08 13.73 -7.97
CA LEU A 246 -5.51 12.78 -9.00
C LEU A 246 -6.71 13.31 -9.79
N ILE A 247 -7.63 14.02 -9.15
CA ILE A 247 -8.85 14.58 -9.76
C ILE A 247 -8.49 15.48 -10.95
N ASN A 248 -7.49 16.33 -10.77
CA ASN A 248 -7.08 17.30 -11.79
C ASN A 248 -6.37 16.60 -12.97
N ASN A 249 -5.80 15.42 -12.71
CA ASN A 249 -4.90 14.74 -13.64
C ASN A 249 -5.49 13.48 -14.29
N SER A 250 -6.49 12.86 -13.70
CA SER A 250 -7.21 11.73 -14.29
C SER A 250 -8.29 12.24 -15.24
N ARG A 251 -8.28 11.73 -16.48
CA ARG A 251 -9.39 11.97 -17.41
C ARG A 251 -10.63 11.27 -16.85
N ARG A 252 -11.81 11.90 -17.00
CA ARG A 252 -13.13 11.42 -16.51
C ARG A 252 -13.50 9.99 -16.93
N ASP A 253 -12.77 9.40 -17.88
CA ASP A 253 -13.10 8.13 -18.50
C ASP A 253 -12.84 6.91 -17.60
N HIS A 254 -11.93 7.02 -16.63
CA HIS A 254 -11.56 5.92 -15.74
C HIS A 254 -11.38 6.42 -14.29
N PRO A 255 -12.47 6.53 -13.52
CA PRO A 255 -12.37 6.97 -12.13
C PRO A 255 -11.61 5.96 -11.28
N LEU A 256 -11.02 6.45 -10.19
CA LEU A 256 -10.47 5.61 -9.14
C LEU A 256 -11.62 4.80 -8.55
N ASN A 257 -11.62 3.48 -8.75
CA ASN A 257 -12.74 2.61 -8.39
C ASN A 257 -12.68 2.16 -6.92
N TYR A 258 -11.46 1.91 -6.42
CA TYR A 258 -11.23 1.29 -5.12
C TYR A 258 -10.13 2.03 -4.35
N VAL A 259 -10.39 2.32 -3.07
CA VAL A 259 -9.41 2.91 -2.16
C VAL A 259 -9.35 2.10 -0.87
N GLU A 260 -8.18 1.64 -0.47
CA GLU A 260 -7.92 1.02 0.85
C GLU A 260 -7.15 2.03 1.72
N ILE A 261 -7.65 2.32 2.92
CA ILE A 261 -7.04 3.25 3.88
C ILE A 261 -6.66 2.48 5.14
N ASP A 262 -5.37 2.43 5.46
CA ASP A 262 -4.84 1.77 6.65
C ASP A 262 -4.60 2.78 7.79
N TYR A 263 -5.34 2.62 8.89
CA TYR A 263 -5.19 3.41 10.11
C TYR A 263 -4.33 2.73 11.18
N THR A 264 -3.66 1.60 10.89
CA THR A 264 -2.96 0.81 11.94
C THR A 264 -2.04 1.68 12.80
N ASN A 265 -1.32 2.62 12.18
CA ASN A 265 -0.35 3.51 12.84
C ASN A 265 -0.78 4.98 12.86
N ALA A 266 -2.07 5.28 12.82
CA ALA A 266 -2.60 6.66 12.81
C ALA A 266 -2.51 7.34 14.19
N PHE A 267 -1.31 7.36 14.78
CA PHE A 267 -1.05 7.99 16.08
C PHE A 267 -0.62 9.44 15.93
N CYS A 268 -0.88 10.24 16.96
CA CYS A 268 -0.28 11.56 17.08
C CYS A 268 1.26 11.45 17.20
N PRO A 269 2.02 12.54 17.00
CA PRO A 269 3.48 12.51 17.08
C PRO A 269 4.05 12.01 18.42
N VAL A 270 3.28 12.14 19.51
CA VAL A 270 3.64 11.65 20.84
C VAL A 270 3.34 10.15 21.01
N GLY A 271 2.48 9.57 20.17
CA GLY A 271 2.06 8.17 20.25
C GLY A 271 0.97 7.88 21.29
N CYS A 272 0.39 8.90 21.94
CA CYS A 272 -0.57 8.70 23.04
C CYS A 272 -2.03 8.62 22.60
N CYS A 273 -2.39 9.20 21.45
CA CYS A 273 -3.75 9.16 20.92
C CYS A 273 -3.76 8.98 19.38
N ARG A 274 -4.96 8.85 18.79
CA ARG A 274 -5.18 8.70 17.34
C ARG A 274 -6.15 9.82 16.89
N PRO A 275 -5.64 10.97 16.40
CA PRO A 275 -6.44 12.15 16.08
C PRO A 275 -7.08 12.02 14.69
N LEU A 276 -8.01 11.07 14.56
CA LEU A 276 -8.63 10.69 13.27
C LEU A 276 -9.44 11.81 12.62
N GLU A 277 -9.82 12.82 13.40
CA GLU A 277 -10.44 14.08 12.99
C GLU A 277 -9.51 15.04 12.22
N LEU A 278 -8.22 14.72 12.09
CA LEU A 278 -7.27 15.52 11.30
C LEU A 278 -7.10 15.00 9.87
N VAL A 279 -7.85 13.96 9.49
CA VAL A 279 -7.79 13.37 8.15
C VAL A 279 -8.91 13.95 7.30
N ASP A 280 -8.55 14.66 6.22
CA ASP A 280 -9.51 15.23 5.28
C ASP A 280 -10.02 14.20 4.27
N TYR A 281 -11.33 14.19 4.05
CA TYR A 281 -12.02 13.30 3.12
C TYR A 281 -12.72 14.03 1.97
N ALA A 282 -12.49 15.32 1.77
CA ALA A 282 -13.10 16.09 0.67
C ALA A 282 -12.83 15.48 -0.71
N TRP A 283 -11.70 14.79 -0.89
CA TRP A 283 -11.35 14.09 -2.13
C TRP A 283 -12.39 13.04 -2.57
N ILE A 284 -13.21 12.49 -1.66
CA ILE A 284 -14.22 11.47 -1.97
C ILE A 284 -15.30 12.03 -2.89
N GLN A 285 -15.79 13.25 -2.65
CA GLN A 285 -16.81 13.90 -3.50
C GLN A 285 -16.34 14.03 -4.94
N HIS A 286 -15.03 14.23 -5.12
CA HIS A 286 -14.43 14.52 -6.40
C HIS A 286 -14.00 13.25 -7.16
N LEU A 287 -13.30 12.32 -6.50
CA LEU A 287 -12.86 11.06 -7.11
C LEU A 287 -13.99 10.05 -7.25
N LYS A 288 -15.01 10.14 -6.40
CA LYS A 288 -16.20 9.28 -6.39
C LYS A 288 -15.87 7.79 -6.46
N PRO A 289 -15.02 7.27 -5.56
CA PRO A 289 -14.70 5.86 -5.54
C PRO A 289 -15.95 5.01 -5.34
N THR A 290 -16.01 3.86 -6.03
CA THR A 290 -17.13 2.93 -5.89
C THR A 290 -17.04 2.07 -4.64
N CYS A 291 -15.84 1.94 -4.07
CA CYS A 291 -15.56 1.14 -2.88
C CYS A 291 -14.42 1.78 -2.08
N ILE A 292 -14.63 1.97 -0.78
CA ILE A 292 -13.61 2.43 0.17
C ILE A 292 -13.51 1.39 1.28
N ASP A 293 -12.34 0.76 1.42
CA ASP A 293 -12.05 -0.16 2.50
C ASP A 293 -11.20 0.53 3.58
N ILE A 294 -11.67 0.50 4.81
CA ILE A 294 -10.97 0.99 5.99
C ILE A 294 -10.44 -0.21 6.77
N ILE A 295 -9.15 -0.20 7.10
CA ILE A 295 -8.50 -1.22 7.92
C ILE A 295 -7.70 -0.58 9.05
N GLY A 296 -7.32 -1.38 10.05
CA GLY A 296 -6.44 -0.93 11.13
C GLY A 296 -7.11 -0.06 12.19
N THR A 297 -8.44 -0.06 12.27
CA THR A 297 -9.20 0.52 13.39
C THR A 297 -9.13 -0.39 14.62
N TRP A 298 -9.19 0.19 15.82
CA TRP A 298 -9.07 -0.55 17.07
C TRP A 298 -10.41 -0.75 17.79
N THR A 299 -11.33 0.19 17.63
CA THR A 299 -12.61 0.18 18.36
C THR A 299 -13.75 0.67 17.49
N GLU A 300 -14.97 0.19 17.76
CA GLU A 300 -16.20 0.69 17.13
C GLU A 300 -16.41 2.21 17.34
N ARG A 301 -15.76 2.81 18.35
CA ARG A 301 -15.79 4.26 18.57
C ARG A 301 -14.94 4.98 17.51
N GLU A 302 -13.77 4.47 17.18
CA GLU A 302 -12.93 5.01 16.09
C GLU A 302 -13.64 4.88 14.76
N GLU A 303 -14.22 3.71 14.50
CA GLU A 303 -14.99 3.43 13.29
C GLU A 303 -16.11 4.44 13.06
N ARG A 304 -16.91 4.71 14.10
CA ARG A 304 -17.97 5.74 14.03
C ARG A 304 -17.41 7.14 13.84
N ARG A 305 -16.26 7.48 14.43
CA ARG A 305 -15.61 8.79 14.26
C ARG A 305 -15.16 8.99 12.82
N ILE A 306 -14.46 8.01 12.25
CA ILE A 306 -14.03 8.03 10.84
C ILE A 306 -15.25 8.23 9.93
N LEU A 307 -16.29 7.41 10.09
CA LEU A 307 -17.49 7.52 9.25
C LEU A 307 -18.22 8.85 9.42
N SER A 308 -18.30 9.38 10.63
CA SER A 308 -18.96 10.67 10.87
C SER A 308 -18.18 11.81 10.23
N HIS A 309 -16.86 11.82 10.37
CA HIS A 309 -16.00 12.85 9.79
C HIS A 309 -15.96 12.77 8.26
N MET A 310 -15.84 11.57 7.69
CA MET A 310 -15.98 11.36 6.25
C MET A 310 -17.31 11.89 5.72
N ALA A 311 -18.40 11.70 6.46
CA ALA A 311 -19.72 12.14 6.05
C ALA A 311 -19.89 13.66 6.16
N GLU A 312 -19.32 14.27 7.20
CA GLU A 312 -19.24 15.72 7.40
C GLU A 312 -18.49 16.42 6.27
N ASP A 313 -17.26 15.98 5.96
CA ASP A 313 -16.44 16.53 4.86
C ASP A 313 -17.11 16.38 3.48
N ASN A 314 -18.06 15.45 3.38
CA ASN A 314 -18.77 15.15 2.15
C ASN A 314 -20.23 15.65 2.14
N ASP A 315 -20.63 16.49 3.10
CA ASP A 315 -21.99 17.05 3.24
C ASP A 315 -23.09 15.98 3.09
N THR A 316 -22.91 14.82 3.73
CA THR A 316 -23.79 13.67 3.61
C THR A 316 -24.00 12.97 4.96
N GLU A 317 -24.98 12.08 5.03
CA GLU A 317 -25.13 11.16 6.16
C GLU A 317 -24.23 9.92 5.99
N PRO A 318 -23.71 9.32 7.09
CA PRO A 318 -22.86 8.14 7.03
C PRO A 318 -23.47 6.96 6.26
N GLU A 319 -24.78 6.71 6.40
CA GLU A 319 -25.47 5.62 5.70
C GLU A 319 -25.49 5.85 4.18
N MET A 320 -25.65 7.10 3.75
CA MET A 320 -25.63 7.48 2.35
C MET A 320 -24.22 7.38 1.77
N LEU A 321 -23.19 7.72 2.56
CA LEU A 321 -21.79 7.54 2.20
C LEU A 321 -21.48 6.05 1.98
N ILE A 322 -21.86 5.19 2.93
CA ILE A 322 -21.71 3.73 2.84
C ILE A 322 -22.42 3.19 1.60
N ALA A 323 -23.68 3.59 1.38
CA ALA A 323 -24.46 3.11 0.25
C ALA A 323 -23.90 3.57 -1.11
N ARG A 324 -23.38 4.80 -1.18
CA ARG A 324 -22.89 5.41 -2.43
C ARG A 324 -21.48 4.94 -2.80
N HIS A 325 -20.58 4.85 -1.81
CA HIS A 325 -19.16 4.59 -2.01
C HIS A 325 -18.74 3.21 -1.52
N GLY A 326 -19.69 2.34 -1.15
CA GLY A 326 -19.41 0.99 -0.69
C GLY A 326 -18.42 0.96 0.47
N VAL A 327 -18.52 1.92 1.41
CA VAL A 327 -17.57 2.06 2.51
C VAL A 327 -17.68 0.85 3.43
N GLN A 328 -16.57 0.16 3.64
CA GLN A 328 -16.50 -1.04 4.48
C GLN A 328 -15.35 -0.91 5.47
N ILE A 329 -15.64 -1.19 6.74
CA ILE A 329 -14.62 -1.33 7.77
C ILE A 329 -14.37 -2.82 7.94
N ARG A 330 -13.11 -3.24 7.79
CA ARG A 330 -12.76 -4.66 7.78
C ARG A 330 -11.87 -5.02 8.95
N GLU A 331 -12.11 -6.20 9.49
CA GLU A 331 -11.20 -6.81 10.44
C GLU A 331 -9.94 -7.31 9.70
N ALA A 332 -8.82 -7.38 10.42
CA ALA A 332 -7.54 -7.87 9.90
C ALA A 332 -7.58 -9.30 9.30
N ARG A 333 -8.68 -10.04 9.51
CA ARG A 333 -8.86 -11.42 9.08
C ARG A 333 -9.82 -11.57 7.92
N ASP A 334 -10.51 -10.50 7.53
CA ASP A 334 -11.49 -10.57 6.46
C ASP A 334 -10.78 -10.78 5.12
N SER A 335 -11.30 -11.74 4.35
CA SER A 335 -10.75 -12.04 3.02
C SER A 335 -10.93 -10.83 2.11
N VAL A 336 -9.84 -10.38 1.51
CA VAL A 336 -9.81 -9.25 0.60
C VAL A 336 -10.23 -9.74 -0.79
N ARG A 337 -10.87 -8.89 -1.59
CA ARG A 337 -11.04 -9.12 -3.04
C ARG A 337 -9.73 -9.57 -3.73
N TRP A 338 -8.61 -9.06 -3.22
CA TRP A 338 -7.24 -9.32 -3.68
C TRP A 338 -6.67 -10.65 -3.18
N SER A 339 -7.28 -11.30 -2.20
CA SER A 339 -6.82 -12.58 -1.65
C SER A 339 -6.88 -13.74 -2.66
N ARG A 340 -7.63 -13.63 -3.77
CA ARG A 340 -7.63 -14.65 -4.83
C ARG A 340 -6.29 -14.77 -5.57
N TRP A 341 -5.43 -13.74 -5.50
CA TRP A 341 -4.07 -13.73 -6.05
C TRP A 341 -3.01 -14.03 -4.99
N LYS A 342 -3.43 -14.27 -3.75
CA LYS A 342 -2.54 -14.66 -2.67
C LYS A 342 -2.18 -16.12 -2.84
N HIS A 343 -0.88 -16.43 -2.80
CA HIS A 343 -0.40 -17.80 -2.81
C HIS A 343 -0.44 -18.40 -1.40
N GLU A 344 -0.55 -19.73 -1.31
CA GLU A 344 -0.44 -20.45 -0.04
C GLU A 344 0.99 -20.36 0.52
N GLU A 345 1.98 -20.35 -0.37
CA GLU A 345 3.40 -20.25 -0.02
C GLU A 345 3.98 -18.86 -0.36
N PRO A 346 4.94 -18.35 0.45
CA PRO A 346 5.62 -17.09 0.17
C PRO A 346 6.31 -17.07 -1.21
N GLN A 347 5.97 -16.08 -2.04
CA GLN A 347 6.51 -15.88 -3.39
C GLN A 347 7.69 -14.90 -3.44
N ARG A 348 7.95 -14.19 -2.34
CA ARG A 348 9.05 -13.22 -2.24
C ARG A 348 10.12 -13.78 -1.33
N HIS A 349 11.32 -13.94 -1.87
CA HIS A 349 12.51 -14.23 -1.07
C HIS A 349 12.92 -12.96 -0.31
N GLY A 350 12.45 -12.87 0.91
CA GLY A 350 12.91 -11.98 1.96
C GLY A 350 12.80 -12.78 3.25
N GLU A 351 13.81 -12.68 4.11
CA GLU A 351 13.86 -13.35 5.40
C GLU A 351 12.47 -13.29 6.04
N VAL A 352 11.85 -14.45 6.26
CA VAL A 352 10.68 -14.50 7.14
C VAL A 352 11.24 -14.05 8.48
N VAL A 353 11.07 -12.77 8.80
CA VAL A 353 11.38 -12.25 10.13
C VAL A 353 10.45 -13.04 11.03
N GLY A 354 11.01 -14.03 11.72
CA GLY A 354 10.24 -14.88 12.61
C GLY A 354 9.61 -14.00 13.66
N TYR A 355 8.30 -13.80 13.58
CA TYR A 355 7.52 -13.18 14.63
C TYR A 355 7.39 -14.22 15.75
N HIS A 356 8.34 -14.21 16.69
CA HIS A 356 8.25 -14.93 17.95
C HIS A 356 7.60 -14.08 19.03
#